data_AF-X1S2A3-F1
#
_entry.id   AF-X1S2A3-F1
#
_cell.length_a   1.000
_cell.length_b   1.000
_cell.length_c   1.000
_cell.angle_alpha   90.00
_cell.angle_beta   90.00
_cell.angle_gamma   90.00
#
_symmetry.space_group_name_H-M   'P 1'
#
loop_
_entity.id
_entity.type
_entity.pdbx_description
1 polymer ?
#
loop_
_entity_poly.entity_id
_entity_poly.type
_entity_poly.pdbx_seq_one_letter_code
_entity_poly.pdbx_strand_id
1 'polypeptide(L)'
;YWAAHWSLPSASQGFEMLHRGVINFNELDMLLRALDVMPFWRTKLTSIAYRRMTRVDIRRIYKLGVITQAEVYAAYIELGYNARDAGRMTEYTVLWALPAHASITRSDILTAYKRRMIDRSEASKLLADMGEELFHRDFMLDAVDYKKELEVVESKIKGIGNLYKNHIYDNNKTIDELSKLDLPADEIELLMEQWYFDIQSDVPRLWTTSQTLGFIKEELITKDRGIAELKAIGYDDEHIGVYMETIE
;
A
#
# COMPACT_ATOMS: atom_id res chain seq x y z
N TYR A 1 -66.51 -19.63 37.73
CA TYR A 1 -65.81 -18.94 36.65
C TYR A 1 -64.46 -18.48 37.18
N TRP A 2 -63.37 -19.11 36.75
CA TRP A 2 -62.02 -18.74 37.15
C TRP A 2 -61.55 -17.58 36.28
N ALA A 3 -61.06 -16.53 36.93
CA ALA A 3 -60.56 -15.31 36.31
C ALA A 3 -59.38 -15.63 35.38
N ALA A 4 -59.27 -14.91 34.27
CA ALA A 4 -58.16 -15.02 33.34
C ALA A 4 -56.83 -14.79 34.08
N HIS A 5 -55.95 -15.78 34.09
CA HIS A 5 -54.57 -15.60 34.54
C HIS A 5 -53.80 -14.88 33.42
N TRP A 6 -53.30 -13.69 33.72
CA TRP A 6 -52.33 -13.01 32.86
C TRP A 6 -51.10 -13.91 32.69
N SER A 7 -50.61 -14.05 31.45
CA SER A 7 -49.33 -14.70 31.19
C SER A 7 -48.22 -13.68 31.37
N LEU A 8 -47.32 -13.93 32.34
CA LEU A 8 -46.21 -13.03 32.63
C LEU A 8 -45.04 -13.26 31.65
N PRO A 9 -44.24 -12.23 31.33
CA PRO A 9 -42.98 -12.40 30.62
C PRO A 9 -42.04 -13.36 31.37
N SER A 10 -41.27 -14.16 30.64
CA SER A 10 -40.20 -15.00 31.21
C SER A 10 -39.05 -14.17 31.78
N ALA A 11 -38.23 -14.77 32.65
CA ALA A 11 -37.02 -14.12 33.16
C ALA A 11 -36.06 -13.68 32.03
N SER A 12 -35.92 -14.49 30.97
CA SER A 12 -35.11 -14.14 29.80
C SER A 12 -35.64 -12.91 29.06
N GLN A 13 -36.97 -12.81 28.89
CA GLN A 13 -37.60 -11.61 28.34
C GLN A 13 -37.41 -10.40 29.27
N GLY A 14 -37.46 -10.62 30.59
CA GLY A 14 -37.09 -9.63 31.60
C GLY A 14 -35.68 -9.06 31.41
N PHE A 15 -34.68 -9.94 31.25
CA PHE A 15 -33.29 -9.51 30.99
C PHE A 15 -33.16 -8.77 29.66
N GLU A 16 -33.85 -9.22 28.61
CA GLU A 16 -33.85 -8.52 27.34
C GLU A 16 -34.47 -7.11 27.44
N MET A 17 -35.60 -6.97 28.13
CA MET A 17 -36.21 -5.67 28.41
C MET A 17 -35.26 -4.76 29.21
N LEU A 18 -34.55 -5.31 30.19
CA LEU A 18 -33.52 -4.59 30.95
C LEU A 18 -32.38 -4.10 30.02
N HIS A 19 -31.83 -4.98 29.18
CA HIS A 19 -30.73 -4.64 28.27
C HIS A 19 -31.12 -3.59 27.22
N ARG A 20 -32.39 -3.59 26.80
CA ARG A 20 -32.95 -2.60 25.86
C ARG A 20 -33.37 -1.30 26.55
N GLY A 21 -33.24 -1.19 27.87
CA GLY A 21 -33.64 -0.01 28.65
C GLY A 21 -35.15 0.20 28.74
N VAL A 22 -35.95 -0.84 28.46
CA VAL A 22 -37.42 -0.78 28.51
C VAL A 22 -37.91 -0.87 29.96
N ILE A 23 -37.17 -1.56 30.82
CA ILE A 23 -37.41 -1.64 32.26
C ILE A 23 -36.12 -1.40 33.04
N ASN A 24 -36.25 -1.00 34.29
CA ASN A 24 -35.16 -0.84 35.24
C ASN A 24 -35.00 -2.07 36.18
N PHE A 25 -33.99 -2.05 37.05
CA PHE A 25 -33.71 -3.16 37.99
C PHE A 25 -34.84 -3.45 38.98
N ASN A 26 -35.59 -2.43 39.42
CA ASN A 26 -36.70 -2.63 40.36
C ASN A 26 -37.89 -3.31 39.67
N GLU A 27 -38.17 -2.93 38.42
CA GLU A 27 -39.20 -3.56 37.59
C GLU A 27 -38.82 -5.00 37.23
N LEU A 28 -37.53 -5.28 36.99
CA LEU A 28 -37.04 -6.65 36.83
C LEU A 28 -37.19 -7.47 38.12
N ASP A 29 -36.87 -6.91 39.29
CA ASP A 29 -37.06 -7.61 40.57
C ASP A 29 -38.54 -7.90 40.85
N MET A 30 -39.44 -6.97 40.50
CA MET A 30 -40.88 -7.17 40.56
C MET A 30 -41.33 -8.31 39.65
N LEU A 31 -40.83 -8.37 38.41
CA LEU A 31 -41.12 -9.48 37.50
C LEU A 31 -40.62 -10.81 38.06
N LEU A 32 -39.37 -10.87 38.53
CA LEU A 32 -38.81 -12.10 39.12
C LEU A 32 -39.57 -12.52 40.40
N ARG A 33 -40.11 -11.57 41.16
CA ARG A 33 -41.00 -11.86 42.30
C ARG A 33 -42.29 -12.51 41.84
N ALA A 34 -42.91 -11.96 40.81
CA ALA A 34 -44.18 -12.46 40.26
C ALA A 34 -44.02 -13.82 39.57
N LEU A 35 -42.81 -14.16 39.14
CA LEU A 35 -42.42 -15.49 38.65
C LEU A 35 -42.02 -16.47 39.77
N ASP A 36 -42.25 -16.12 41.04
CA ASP A 36 -41.90 -16.92 42.22
C ASP A 36 -40.40 -17.30 42.33
N VAL A 37 -39.50 -16.48 41.77
CA VAL A 37 -38.06 -16.65 41.99
C VAL A 37 -37.71 -16.28 43.43
N MET A 38 -37.13 -17.22 44.18
CA MET A 38 -36.79 -16.99 45.60
C MET A 38 -35.93 -15.73 45.78
N PRO A 39 -36.16 -14.93 46.84
CA PRO A 39 -35.41 -13.69 47.10
C PRO A 39 -33.88 -13.84 47.03
N PHE A 40 -33.35 -14.96 47.50
CA PHE A 40 -31.92 -15.28 47.46
C PHE A 40 -31.34 -15.34 46.03
N TRP A 41 -32.11 -15.84 45.06
CA TRP A 41 -31.66 -16.05 43.69
C TRP A 41 -31.84 -14.83 42.80
N ARG A 42 -32.81 -13.95 43.10
CA ARG A 42 -33.11 -12.78 42.25
C ARG A 42 -31.89 -11.90 42.02
N THR A 43 -31.20 -11.47 43.08
CA THR A 43 -29.98 -10.65 42.97
C THR A 43 -28.86 -11.36 42.21
N LYS A 44 -28.70 -12.68 42.41
CA LYS A 44 -27.66 -13.47 41.73
C LYS A 44 -27.93 -13.58 40.24
N LEU A 45 -29.16 -13.85 39.85
CA LEU A 45 -29.59 -13.91 38.45
C LEU A 45 -29.44 -12.53 37.78
N THR A 46 -29.84 -11.46 38.45
CA THR A 46 -29.67 -10.10 37.94
C THR A 46 -28.18 -9.74 37.74
N SER A 47 -27.29 -10.19 38.62
CA SER A 47 -25.84 -9.91 38.50
C SER A 47 -25.16 -10.54 37.28
N ILE A 48 -25.79 -11.52 36.65
CA ILE A 48 -25.32 -12.19 35.43
C ILE A 48 -26.16 -11.85 34.20
N ALA A 49 -27.03 -10.84 34.29
CA ALA A 49 -27.88 -10.44 33.17
C ALA A 49 -27.03 -9.98 31.97
N TYR A 50 -26.01 -9.15 32.21
CA TYR A 50 -25.15 -8.61 31.16
C TYR A 50 -24.11 -9.61 30.66
N ARG A 51 -23.81 -9.52 29.37
CA ARG A 51 -22.77 -10.33 28.73
C ARG A 51 -21.39 -9.89 29.21
N ARG A 52 -20.50 -10.86 29.41
CA ARG A 52 -19.06 -10.62 29.63
C ARG A 52 -18.38 -10.28 28.30
N MET A 53 -17.24 -9.59 28.38
CA MET A 53 -16.43 -9.27 27.20
C MET A 53 -15.99 -10.55 26.47
N THR A 54 -15.96 -10.54 25.14
CA THR A 54 -15.48 -11.70 24.40
C THR A 54 -13.96 -11.80 24.46
N ARG A 55 -13.40 -13.00 24.26
CA ARG A 55 -11.94 -13.21 24.17
C ARG A 55 -11.28 -12.33 23.11
N VAL A 56 -12.00 -12.00 22.04
CA VAL A 56 -11.51 -11.13 20.97
C VAL A 56 -11.44 -9.68 21.46
N ASP A 57 -12.49 -9.21 22.11
CA ASP A 57 -12.56 -7.84 22.61
C ASP A 57 -11.54 -7.62 23.71
N ILE A 58 -11.40 -8.55 24.67
CA ILE A 58 -10.36 -8.52 25.72
C ILE A 58 -8.96 -8.27 25.12
N ARG A 59 -8.60 -9.00 24.06
CA ARG A 59 -7.29 -8.83 23.39
C ARG A 59 -7.15 -7.47 22.73
N ARG A 60 -8.19 -7.02 22.01
CA ARG A 60 -8.17 -5.74 21.29
C ARG A 60 -8.05 -4.56 22.24
N ILE A 61 -8.86 -4.53 23.30
CA ILE A 61 -8.86 -3.43 24.27
C ILE A 61 -7.58 -3.44 25.12
N TYR A 62 -7.02 -4.61 25.42
CA TYR A 62 -5.69 -4.70 26.06
C TYR A 62 -4.60 -4.13 25.15
N LYS A 63 -4.59 -4.49 23.85
CA LYS A 63 -3.63 -3.94 22.87
C LYS A 63 -3.75 -2.43 22.71
N LEU A 64 -4.94 -1.87 22.90
CA LEU A 64 -5.18 -0.42 22.90
C LEU A 64 -4.81 0.25 24.24
N GLY A 65 -4.39 -0.50 25.25
CA GLY A 65 -4.03 0.02 26.58
C GLY A 65 -5.23 0.42 27.43
N VAL A 66 -6.45 -0.02 27.09
CA VAL A 66 -7.69 0.31 27.83
C VAL A 66 -7.78 -0.45 29.15
N ILE A 67 -7.25 -1.67 29.19
CA ILE A 67 -7.21 -2.51 30.40
C ILE A 67 -5.79 -2.97 30.68
N THR A 68 -5.52 -3.22 31.96
CA THR A 68 -4.27 -3.77 32.48
C THR A 68 -4.20 -5.29 32.33
N GLN A 69 -3.00 -5.86 32.48
CA GLN A 69 -2.80 -7.31 32.47
C GLN A 69 -3.61 -8.03 33.57
N ALA A 70 -3.75 -7.40 34.75
CA ALA A 70 -4.56 -7.96 35.85
C ALA A 70 -6.05 -8.01 35.48
N GLU A 71 -6.56 -6.98 34.80
CA GLU A 71 -7.95 -6.94 34.31
C GLU A 71 -8.19 -7.93 33.17
N VAL A 72 -7.20 -8.21 32.32
CA VAL A 72 -7.26 -9.30 31.33
C VAL A 72 -7.45 -10.65 32.03
N TYR A 73 -6.66 -10.92 33.07
CA TYR A 73 -6.77 -12.16 33.85
C TYR A 73 -8.15 -12.28 34.49
N ALA A 74 -8.63 -11.22 35.15
CA ALA A 74 -9.96 -11.19 35.76
C ALA A 74 -11.07 -11.45 34.72
N ALA A 75 -11.00 -10.81 33.54
CA ALA A 75 -11.96 -11.01 32.47
C ALA A 75 -12.00 -12.46 31.96
N TYR A 76 -10.86 -13.16 31.90
CA TYR A 76 -10.84 -14.58 31.56
C TYR A 76 -11.46 -15.46 32.66
N ILE A 77 -11.26 -15.14 33.94
CA ILE A 77 -11.94 -15.83 35.05
C ILE A 77 -13.47 -15.64 34.95
N GLU A 78 -13.93 -14.42 34.68
CA GLU A 78 -15.37 -14.12 34.54
C GLU A 78 -16.02 -14.85 33.34
N LEU A 79 -15.23 -15.17 32.32
CA LEU A 79 -15.65 -16.02 31.20
C LEU A 79 -15.74 -17.52 31.55
N GLY A 80 -15.32 -17.91 32.75
CA GLY A 80 -15.36 -19.28 33.24
C GLY A 80 -14.08 -20.08 33.01
N TYR A 81 -12.97 -19.45 32.63
CA TYR A 81 -11.68 -20.13 32.63
C TYR A 81 -11.22 -20.43 34.07
N ASN A 82 -10.61 -21.59 34.28
CA ASN A 82 -9.91 -21.87 35.53
C ASN A 82 -8.64 -20.98 35.64
N ALA A 83 -8.09 -20.85 36.86
CA ALA A 83 -6.92 -20.00 37.12
C ALA A 83 -5.71 -20.30 36.21
N ARG A 84 -5.44 -21.58 35.94
CA ARG A 84 -4.33 -21.99 35.07
C ARG A 84 -4.52 -21.49 33.64
N ASP A 85 -5.69 -21.72 33.07
CA ASP A 85 -5.96 -21.40 31.67
C ASP A 85 -6.20 -19.89 31.48
N ALA A 86 -6.78 -19.20 32.46
CA ALA A 86 -6.85 -17.73 32.50
C ALA A 86 -5.44 -17.11 32.53
N GLY A 87 -4.51 -17.68 33.30
CA GLY A 87 -3.11 -17.28 33.31
C GLY A 87 -2.45 -17.40 31.93
N ARG A 88 -2.59 -18.57 31.29
CA ARG A 88 -2.07 -18.82 29.93
C ARG A 88 -2.67 -17.88 28.88
N MET A 89 -3.98 -17.64 28.95
CA MET A 89 -4.65 -16.73 28.03
C MET A 89 -4.21 -15.28 28.22
N THR A 90 -3.92 -14.89 29.47
CA THR A 90 -3.37 -13.57 29.80
C THR A 90 -1.98 -13.40 29.20
N GLU A 91 -1.08 -14.37 29.44
CA GLU A 91 0.27 -14.37 28.88
C GLU A 91 0.25 -14.31 27.34
N TYR A 92 -0.57 -15.14 26.71
CA TYR A 92 -0.79 -15.09 25.26
C TYR A 92 -1.24 -13.71 24.79
N THR A 93 -2.16 -13.07 25.51
CA THR A 93 -2.68 -11.74 25.15
C THR A 93 -1.61 -10.67 25.27
N VAL A 94 -0.77 -10.74 26.31
CA VAL A 94 0.39 -9.86 26.50
C VAL A 94 1.35 -10.01 25.32
N LEU A 95 1.75 -11.24 24.98
CA LEU A 95 2.65 -11.52 23.86
C LEU A 95 2.06 -11.09 22.51
N TRP A 96 0.77 -11.32 22.29
CA TRP A 96 0.08 -10.93 21.06
C TRP A 96 -0.04 -9.40 20.89
N ALA A 97 -0.15 -8.67 22.00
CA ALA A 97 -0.28 -7.22 22.01
C ALA A 97 1.07 -6.49 21.93
N LEU A 98 2.19 -7.18 22.16
CA LEU A 98 3.51 -6.63 21.88
C LEU A 98 3.50 -6.11 20.44
N PRO A 99 3.98 -4.87 20.19
CA PRO A 99 4.22 -4.45 18.82
C PRO A 99 5.13 -5.52 18.21
N ALA A 100 4.75 -6.04 17.03
CA ALA A 100 5.73 -6.71 16.21
C ALA A 100 6.87 -5.71 16.11
N HIS A 101 8.03 -5.97 16.72
CA HIS A 101 9.27 -5.28 16.39
C HIS A 101 9.21 -5.14 14.87
N ALA A 102 9.27 -3.92 14.32
CA ALA A 102 9.15 -3.69 12.89
C ALA A 102 10.00 -4.75 12.20
N SER A 103 9.35 -5.83 11.75
CA SER A 103 10.06 -7.08 11.58
C SER A 103 10.71 -6.88 10.26
N ILE A 104 12.01 -6.59 10.28
CA ILE A 104 12.77 -6.35 9.07
C ILE A 104 12.38 -7.48 8.11
N THR A 105 11.75 -7.12 7.00
CA THR A 105 11.28 -8.11 6.06
C THR A 105 12.47 -8.59 5.25
N ARG A 106 12.36 -9.73 4.58
CA ARG A 106 13.39 -10.14 3.59
C ARG A 106 13.62 -9.04 2.56
N SER A 107 12.55 -8.36 2.14
CA SER A 107 12.64 -7.24 1.20
C SER A 107 13.46 -6.09 1.75
N ASP A 108 13.31 -5.76 3.04
CA ASP A 108 14.08 -4.70 3.68
C ASP A 108 15.57 -5.05 3.74
N ILE A 109 15.91 -6.31 4.07
CA ILE A 109 17.30 -6.79 4.10
C ILE A 109 17.90 -6.74 2.69
N LEU A 110 17.22 -7.29 1.69
CA LEU A 110 17.69 -7.28 0.29
C LEU A 110 17.81 -5.85 -0.26
N THR A 111 16.92 -4.94 0.14
CA THR A 111 16.99 -3.52 -0.23
C THR A 111 18.17 -2.83 0.43
N ALA A 112 18.41 -3.08 1.71
CA ALA A 112 19.56 -2.56 2.44
C ALA A 112 20.88 -3.06 1.82
N TYR A 113 20.94 -4.34 1.45
CA TYR A 113 22.07 -4.94 0.73
C TYR A 113 22.27 -4.28 -0.64
N LYS A 114 21.21 -4.18 -1.45
CA LYS A 114 21.25 -3.53 -2.77
C LYS A 114 21.81 -2.10 -2.69
N ARG A 115 21.41 -1.36 -1.64
CA ARG A 115 21.83 0.02 -1.36
C ARG A 115 23.19 0.15 -0.64
N ARG A 116 23.90 -0.96 -0.40
CA ARG A 116 25.17 -1.01 0.35
C ARG A 116 25.08 -0.43 1.76
N MET A 117 23.90 -0.51 2.37
CA MET A 117 23.71 -0.13 3.79
C MET A 117 24.24 -1.21 4.73
N ILE A 118 24.24 -2.46 4.27
CA ILE A 118 24.79 -3.65 4.92
C ILE A 118 25.61 -4.42 3.89
N ASP A 119 26.55 -5.24 4.36
CA ASP A 119 27.34 -6.11 3.49
C ASP A 119 26.66 -7.48 3.27
N ARG A 120 27.27 -8.31 2.41
CA ARG A 120 26.74 -9.63 2.07
C ARG A 120 26.68 -10.58 3.26
N SER A 121 27.67 -10.50 4.16
CA SER A 121 27.75 -11.34 5.34
C SER A 121 26.64 -10.99 6.33
N GLU A 122 26.44 -9.69 6.58
CA GLU A 122 25.39 -9.17 7.43
C GLU A 122 24.00 -9.48 6.87
N ALA A 123 23.78 -9.30 5.57
CA ALA A 123 22.53 -9.67 4.92
C ALA A 123 22.24 -11.17 5.03
N SER A 124 23.24 -12.03 4.79
CA SER A 124 23.10 -13.49 4.91
C SER A 124 22.78 -13.93 6.34
N LYS A 125 23.38 -13.27 7.35
CA LYS A 125 23.09 -13.52 8.77
C LYS A 125 21.66 -13.14 9.13
N LEU A 126 21.21 -11.95 8.73
CA LEU A 126 19.85 -11.48 9.00
C LEU A 126 18.79 -12.40 8.35
N LEU A 127 19.04 -12.88 7.13
CA LEU A 127 18.16 -13.85 6.49
C LEU A 127 18.18 -15.22 7.21
N ALA A 128 19.32 -15.63 7.77
CA ALA A 128 19.43 -16.85 8.56
C ALA A 128 18.59 -16.77 9.84
N ASP A 129 18.65 -15.64 10.53
CA ASP A 129 17.87 -15.37 11.74
C ASP A 129 16.35 -15.36 11.45
N MET A 130 15.95 -15.12 10.21
CA MET A 130 14.58 -15.26 9.71
C MET A 130 14.18 -16.69 9.33
N GLY A 131 15.10 -17.65 9.40
CA GLY A 131 14.87 -19.06 9.08
C GLY A 131 15.10 -19.42 7.61
N GLU A 132 15.75 -18.56 6.81
CA GLU A 132 16.08 -18.90 5.41
C GLU A 132 17.25 -19.89 5.33
N GLU A 133 17.09 -20.93 4.50
CA GLU A 133 18.13 -21.93 4.25
C GLU A 133 19.33 -21.32 3.50
N LEU A 134 20.52 -21.93 3.64
CA LEU A 134 21.76 -21.42 3.01
C LEU A 134 21.62 -21.21 1.50
N PHE A 135 21.09 -22.21 0.81
CA PHE A 135 20.89 -22.14 -0.64
C PHE A 135 19.98 -20.97 -1.05
N HIS A 136 18.86 -20.76 -0.35
CA HIS A 136 17.94 -19.66 -0.64
C HIS A 136 18.58 -18.28 -0.39
N ARG A 137 19.35 -18.14 0.69
CA ARG A 137 20.06 -16.91 1.02
C ARG A 137 21.07 -16.53 -0.07
N ASP A 138 21.90 -17.49 -0.48
CA ASP A 138 22.93 -17.26 -1.48
C ASP A 138 22.29 -16.88 -2.82
N PHE A 139 21.27 -17.62 -3.25
CA PHE A 139 20.51 -17.29 -4.46
C PHE A 139 19.89 -15.89 -4.43
N MET A 140 19.27 -15.50 -3.30
CA MET A 140 18.66 -14.17 -3.16
C MET A 140 19.70 -13.04 -3.25
N LEU A 141 20.86 -13.22 -2.62
CA LEU A 141 21.93 -12.20 -2.62
C LEU A 141 22.59 -12.11 -4.01
N ASP A 142 22.87 -13.25 -4.65
CA ASP A 142 23.42 -13.30 -6.00
C ASP A 142 22.45 -12.66 -7.01
N ALA A 143 21.14 -12.87 -6.86
CA ALA A 143 20.13 -12.23 -7.70
C ALA A 143 20.11 -10.69 -7.53
N VAL A 144 20.36 -10.19 -6.32
CA VAL A 144 20.48 -8.74 -6.07
C VAL A 144 21.73 -8.18 -6.75
N ASP A 145 22.86 -8.87 -6.66
CA ASP A 145 24.11 -8.46 -7.30
C ASP A 145 23.98 -8.45 -8.83
N TYR A 146 23.45 -9.53 -9.41
CA TYR A 146 23.19 -9.63 -10.84
C TYR A 146 22.25 -8.52 -11.34
N LYS A 147 21.14 -8.27 -10.62
CA LYS A 147 20.21 -7.20 -10.99
C LYS A 147 20.86 -5.82 -10.96
N LYS A 148 21.78 -5.60 -10.03
CA LYS A 148 22.49 -4.32 -9.91
C LYS A 148 23.48 -4.13 -11.06
N GLU A 149 24.17 -5.19 -11.47
CA GLU A 149 25.05 -5.16 -12.64
C GLU A 149 24.25 -4.84 -13.92
N LEU A 150 23.10 -5.48 -14.10
CA LEU A 150 22.18 -5.15 -15.21
C LEU A 150 21.70 -3.71 -15.17
N GLU A 151 21.24 -3.19 -14.03
CA GLU A 151 20.78 -1.80 -13.90
C GLU A 151 21.88 -0.79 -14.27
N VAL A 152 23.15 -1.09 -14.00
CA VAL A 152 24.29 -0.26 -14.41
C VAL A 152 24.49 -0.30 -15.92
N VAL A 153 24.42 -1.48 -16.54
CA VAL A 153 24.54 -1.64 -18.00
C VAL A 153 23.39 -0.92 -18.70
N GLU A 154 22.14 -1.14 -18.28
CA GLU A 154 20.96 -0.44 -18.80
C GLU A 154 21.07 1.08 -18.69
N SER A 155 21.59 1.58 -17.56
CA SER A 155 21.82 3.01 -17.37
C SER A 155 22.86 3.57 -18.34
N LYS A 156 23.92 2.83 -18.64
CA LYS A 156 24.93 3.20 -19.64
C LYS A 156 24.36 3.18 -21.05
N ILE A 157 23.61 2.13 -21.43
CA ILE A 157 22.91 2.02 -22.71
C ILE A 157 22.00 3.23 -22.92
N LYS A 158 21.19 3.57 -21.91
CA LYS A 158 20.31 4.74 -21.96
C LYS A 158 21.08 6.05 -22.13
N GLY A 159 22.21 6.21 -21.44
CA GLY A 159 23.10 7.36 -21.59
C GLY A 159 23.64 7.49 -23.01
N ILE A 160 24.16 6.39 -23.57
CA ILE A 160 24.67 6.33 -24.95
C ILE A 160 23.57 6.62 -25.97
N GLY A 161 22.40 6.01 -25.81
CA GLY A 161 21.24 6.23 -26.68
C GLY A 161 20.77 7.69 -26.67
N ASN A 162 20.79 8.36 -25.51
CA ASN A 162 20.49 9.79 -25.44
C ASN A 162 21.53 10.63 -26.21
N LEU A 163 22.82 10.29 -26.16
CA LEU A 163 23.85 11.00 -26.90
C LEU A 163 23.70 10.81 -28.42
N TYR A 164 23.32 9.60 -28.84
CA TYR A 164 23.02 9.30 -30.24
C TYR A 164 21.77 10.05 -30.75
N LYS A 165 20.66 9.98 -30.01
CA LYS A 165 19.40 10.65 -30.38
C LYS A 165 19.51 12.18 -30.44
N ASN A 166 20.40 12.77 -29.65
CA ASN A 166 20.69 14.21 -29.72
C ASN A 166 21.77 14.57 -30.76
N HIS A 167 22.14 13.64 -31.65
CA HIS A 167 23.17 13.80 -32.68
C HIS A 167 24.56 14.19 -32.15
N ILE A 168 24.84 13.93 -30.87
CA ILE A 168 26.17 14.14 -30.27
C ILE A 168 27.11 12.99 -30.68
N TYR A 169 26.57 11.78 -30.74
CA TYR A 169 27.26 10.61 -31.29
C TYR A 169 26.73 10.26 -32.67
N ASP A 170 27.62 9.84 -33.55
CA ASP A 170 27.27 9.22 -34.83
C ASP A 170 27.13 7.70 -34.67
N ASN A 171 26.74 7.00 -35.75
CA ASN A 171 26.56 5.55 -35.73
C ASN A 171 27.80 4.80 -35.26
N ASN A 172 28.97 5.14 -35.82
CA ASN A 172 30.21 4.43 -35.53
C ASN A 172 30.61 4.59 -34.06
N LYS A 173 30.57 5.83 -33.55
CA LYS A 173 30.88 6.11 -32.15
C LYS A 173 29.89 5.47 -31.19
N THR A 174 28.61 5.41 -31.55
CA THR A 174 27.58 4.79 -30.72
C THR A 174 27.79 3.29 -30.61
N ILE A 175 28.05 2.62 -31.74
CA ILE A 175 28.37 1.19 -31.79
C ILE A 175 29.63 0.91 -30.97
N ASP A 176 30.70 1.70 -31.16
CA ASP A 176 31.95 1.54 -30.40
C ASP A 176 31.75 1.65 -28.89
N GLU A 177 30.93 2.60 -28.42
CA GLU A 177 30.63 2.76 -26.98
C GLU A 177 29.74 1.64 -26.44
N LEU A 178 28.81 1.10 -27.24
CA LEU A 178 27.99 -0.05 -26.86
C LEU A 178 28.79 -1.35 -26.81
N SER A 179 29.72 -1.57 -27.75
CA SER A 179 30.60 -2.75 -27.76
C SER A 179 31.51 -2.80 -26.53
N LYS A 180 31.89 -1.65 -25.95
CA LYS A 180 32.64 -1.59 -24.68
C LYS A 180 31.85 -2.09 -23.46
N LEU A 181 30.54 -2.30 -23.60
CA LEU A 181 29.67 -2.89 -22.58
C LEU A 181 29.55 -4.42 -22.72
N ASP A 182 30.35 -5.03 -23.60
CA ASP A 182 30.33 -6.46 -23.91
C ASP A 182 28.96 -6.97 -24.41
N LEU A 183 28.18 -6.09 -25.05
CA LEU A 183 26.88 -6.44 -25.62
C LEU A 183 27.05 -7.28 -26.89
N PRO A 184 26.21 -8.32 -27.10
CA PRO A 184 26.12 -9.05 -28.36
C PRO A 184 25.83 -8.13 -29.56
N ALA A 185 26.39 -8.45 -30.73
CA ALA A 185 26.26 -7.62 -31.92
C ALA A 185 24.81 -7.47 -32.41
N ASP A 186 24.00 -8.51 -32.28
CA ASP A 186 22.57 -8.51 -32.58
C ASP A 186 21.77 -7.59 -31.64
N GLU A 187 22.15 -7.53 -30.37
CA GLU A 187 21.55 -6.59 -29.40
C GLU A 187 21.88 -5.13 -29.76
N ILE A 188 23.13 -4.86 -30.17
CA ILE A 188 23.53 -3.52 -30.62
C ILE A 188 22.75 -3.11 -31.87
N GLU A 189 22.58 -4.01 -32.84
CA GLU A 189 21.80 -3.74 -34.06
C GLU A 189 20.35 -3.38 -33.72
N LEU A 190 19.72 -4.14 -32.82
CA LEU A 190 18.36 -3.87 -32.36
C LEU A 190 18.23 -2.51 -31.67
N LEU A 191 19.18 -2.14 -30.81
CA LEU A 191 19.20 -0.83 -30.14
C LEU A 191 19.35 0.32 -31.15
N MET A 192 20.22 0.16 -32.15
CA MET A 192 20.42 1.16 -33.20
C MET A 192 19.19 1.32 -34.09
N GLU A 193 18.52 0.23 -34.45
CA GLU A 193 17.25 0.24 -35.18
C GLU A 193 16.17 0.96 -34.37
N GLN A 194 16.02 0.61 -33.08
CA GLN A 194 15.06 1.27 -32.20
C GLN A 194 15.30 2.78 -32.12
N TRP A 195 16.55 3.20 -31.90
CA TRP A 195 16.85 4.64 -31.80
C TRP A 195 16.74 5.38 -33.13
N TYR A 196 16.96 4.70 -34.26
CA TYR A 196 16.69 5.28 -35.57
C TYR A 196 15.21 5.65 -35.71
N PHE A 197 14.29 4.75 -35.33
CA PHE A 197 12.87 5.05 -35.33
C PHE A 197 12.49 6.12 -34.30
N ASP A 198 13.09 6.12 -33.11
CA ASP A 198 12.89 7.20 -32.13
C ASP A 198 13.20 8.57 -32.75
N ILE A 199 14.35 8.71 -33.44
CA ILE A 199 14.76 9.96 -34.11
C ILE A 199 13.79 10.32 -35.25
N GLN A 200 13.38 9.35 -36.08
CA GLN A 200 12.45 9.60 -37.19
C GLN A 200 11.04 9.97 -36.71
N SER A 201 10.65 9.48 -35.52
CA SER A 201 9.39 9.83 -34.88
C SER A 201 9.41 11.19 -34.18
N ASP A 202 10.60 11.78 -33.99
CA ASP A 202 10.74 13.09 -33.37
C ASP A 202 10.24 14.14 -34.36
N VAL A 203 9.02 14.64 -34.11
CA VAL A 203 8.40 15.70 -34.90
C VAL A 203 9.34 16.91 -34.85
N PRO A 204 9.66 17.57 -35.99
CA PRO A 204 10.49 18.76 -35.99
C PRO A 204 10.02 19.76 -34.93
N ARG A 205 10.95 20.37 -34.17
CA ARG A 205 10.59 21.47 -33.28
C ARG A 205 10.08 22.63 -34.13
N LEU A 206 8.76 22.76 -34.19
CA LEU A 206 8.09 23.86 -34.87
C LEU A 206 8.24 25.14 -34.04
N TRP A 207 8.24 26.28 -34.71
CA TRP A 207 8.13 27.56 -34.00
C TRP A 207 6.78 27.64 -33.26
N THR A 208 6.73 28.38 -32.15
CA THR A 208 5.43 28.67 -31.51
C THR A 208 4.60 29.57 -32.44
N THR A 209 3.27 29.54 -32.31
CA THR A 209 2.36 30.41 -33.08
C THR A 209 2.82 31.87 -33.05
N SER A 210 3.17 32.40 -31.87
CA SER A 210 3.63 33.78 -31.73
C SER A 210 4.97 34.06 -32.43
N GLN A 211 5.90 33.10 -32.42
CA GLN A 211 7.17 33.24 -33.14
C GLN A 211 6.94 33.22 -34.64
N THR A 212 6.14 32.28 -35.14
CA THR A 212 5.80 32.19 -36.56
C THR A 212 5.15 33.47 -37.07
N LEU A 213 4.16 34.00 -36.34
CA LEU A 213 3.50 35.26 -36.72
C LEU A 213 4.45 36.47 -36.65
N GLY A 214 5.31 36.51 -35.62
CA GLY A 214 6.35 37.54 -35.49
C GLY A 214 7.34 37.51 -36.65
N PHE A 215 7.80 36.33 -37.05
CA PHE A 215 8.73 36.17 -38.17
C PHE A 215 8.11 36.52 -39.53
N ILE A 216 6.81 36.30 -39.73
CA ILE A 216 6.10 36.78 -40.93
C ILE A 216 6.03 38.30 -40.92
N LYS A 217 5.67 38.91 -39.79
CA LYS A 217 5.53 40.37 -39.65
C LYS A 217 6.85 41.11 -39.82
N GLU A 218 7.95 40.54 -39.33
CA GLU A 218 9.31 41.05 -39.48
C GLU A 218 9.96 40.67 -40.83
N GLU A 219 9.21 40.04 -41.74
CA GLU A 219 9.66 39.57 -43.07
C GLU A 219 10.88 38.62 -43.03
N LEU A 220 11.11 37.95 -41.89
CA LEU A 220 12.18 36.96 -41.72
C LEU A 220 11.85 35.63 -42.41
N ILE A 221 10.57 35.34 -42.63
CA ILE A 221 10.06 34.21 -43.42
C ILE A 221 8.91 34.65 -44.33
N THR A 222 8.66 33.92 -45.43
CA THR A 222 7.54 34.22 -46.33
C THR A 222 6.19 33.85 -45.72
N LYS A 223 5.11 34.52 -46.14
CA LYS A 223 3.73 34.17 -45.74
C LYS A 223 3.43 32.68 -46.00
N ASP A 224 3.78 32.17 -47.18
CA ASP A 224 3.58 30.75 -47.54
C ASP A 224 4.36 29.80 -46.63
N ARG A 225 5.60 30.15 -46.23
CA ARG A 225 6.38 29.33 -45.29
C ARG A 225 5.77 29.34 -43.90
N GLY A 226 5.26 30.48 -43.45
CA GLY A 226 4.55 30.64 -42.19
C GLY A 226 3.23 29.87 -42.15
N ILE A 227 2.46 29.87 -43.25
CA ILE A 227 1.26 29.05 -43.42
C ILE A 227 1.60 27.56 -43.31
N ALA A 228 2.65 27.09 -43.99
CA ALA A 228 3.10 25.71 -43.89
C ALA A 228 3.52 25.32 -42.46
N GLU A 229 4.14 26.25 -41.73
CA GLU A 229 4.50 26.05 -40.31
C GLU A 229 3.26 25.96 -39.41
N LEU A 230 2.28 26.85 -39.57
CA LEU A 230 1.02 26.81 -38.81
C LEU A 230 0.20 25.55 -39.09
N LYS A 231 0.19 25.05 -40.33
CA LYS A 231 -0.39 23.74 -40.66
C LYS A 231 0.34 22.60 -39.95
N ALA A 232 1.67 22.63 -39.93
CA ALA A 232 2.47 21.63 -39.21
C ALA A 232 2.23 21.67 -37.69
N ILE A 233 1.96 22.85 -37.12
CA ILE A 233 1.60 23.04 -35.70
C ILE A 233 0.20 22.47 -35.40
N GLY A 234 -0.66 22.29 -36.42
CA GLY A 234 -1.97 21.64 -36.31
C GLY A 234 -3.17 22.57 -36.49
N TYR A 235 -2.99 23.80 -37.01
CA TYR A 235 -4.11 24.68 -37.34
C TYR A 235 -4.79 24.29 -38.66
N ASP A 236 -6.11 24.44 -38.73
CA ASP A 236 -6.89 24.33 -39.96
C ASP A 236 -6.81 25.60 -40.83
N ASP A 237 -7.33 25.52 -42.06
CA ASP A 237 -7.28 26.63 -43.01
C ASP A 237 -8.05 27.88 -42.54
N GLU A 238 -9.09 27.72 -41.72
CA GLU A 238 -9.88 28.83 -41.18
C GLU A 238 -9.08 29.64 -40.17
N HIS A 239 -8.47 28.97 -39.18
CA HIS A 239 -7.66 29.61 -38.15
C HIS A 239 -6.41 30.28 -38.74
N ILE A 240 -5.79 29.65 -39.74
CA ILE A 240 -4.65 30.24 -40.45
C ILE A 240 -5.08 31.51 -41.18
N GLY A 241 -6.24 31.51 -41.83
CA GLY A 241 -6.80 32.70 -42.48
C GLY A 241 -6.93 33.89 -41.53
N VAL A 242 -7.51 33.66 -40.34
CA VAL A 242 -7.64 34.70 -39.31
C VAL A 242 -6.28 35.22 -38.87
N TYR A 243 -5.30 34.34 -38.63
CA TYR A 243 -3.95 34.79 -38.26
C TYR A 243 -3.26 35.61 -39.35
N MET A 244 -3.45 35.26 -40.62
CA MET A 244 -2.86 36.02 -41.74
C MET A 244 -3.48 37.41 -41.87
N GLU A 245 -4.78 37.57 -41.62
CA GLU A 245 -5.44 38.88 -41.57
C GLU A 245 -4.92 39.76 -40.44
N THR A 246 -4.49 39.18 -39.31
CA THR A 246 -3.94 39.96 -38.18
C THR A 246 -2.51 40.45 -38.37
N ILE A 247 -1.80 39.97 -39.39
CA ILE A 247 -0.41 40.36 -39.69
C ILE A 247 -0.35 41.45 -40.78
N GLU A 248 -1.43 41.65 -41.56
CA GLU A 248 -1.57 42.78 -42.49
C GLU A 248 -1.72 44.13 -41.76
#